data_AF-A0A2S6U7S3-F1
#
_entry.id   AF-A0A2S6U7S3-F1
#
_cell.length_a   1.000
_cell.length_b   1.000
_cell.length_c   1.000
_cell.angle_alpha   90.00
_cell.angle_beta   90.00
_cell.angle_gamma   90.00
#
_symmetry.space_group_name_H-M   'P 1'
#
loop_
_entity.id
_entity.type
_entity.pdbx_description
1 polymer ?
#
loop_
_entity_poly.entity_id
_entity_poly.type
_entity_poly.pdbx_seq_one_letter_code
_entity_poly.pdbx_strand_id
1 'polypeptide(L)'
;MARMSVLRRTSPVFAILLAATVLVSAPAAAGASTAHELAARPTGMIPDELDAGPRKSSSDILKVQKALSVLGLYLGPIDGYLNAKTKAAIRLYQRSGDLKVDGKISKELWELIDNAANVRLLLQRLDQVRRDKKDAARAALLSHPTTRDLVSNDDSERADPTRDPRHCFERPTARCLLNEASESAKAVFKAELRDWAFGEVLVSQARAGLGKEAMDTARRIRDPRLVMVALRDIAEAQAAAGRAAEALHAAQIIPDKLKKAEALAAIADIQVANNEVFRARDTVARLLDTVETLDDGLKRISFKTRAAVILAGAGETDAAAVQLAEAETEARTRERKVERGMALRYVATALANMEQPDQALSVLSDVAQPSERTPVLMTTATALARAGDAAAALSTADTIEAVRYRALVLGRIALAQFEMGKHGAAETTLEMALAAVEQIELPYARSYAISRVAHAMIRFGRLANGGSDGGAAPSGLAAFARAVEIAGRIDDNRLRAHTLWTIAAEQRRAGDAIGAVTTETVADVATVEITSKLSRVWMFCEVAIEYAAAGEAEAGWTAFRKGLHVTSNIDNSWGRARALAKLASTIIELVDPTKSASSRP
;
A
#
# COMPACT_ATOMS: atom_id res chain seq x y z
N MET A 1 -31.90 11.87 46.96
CA MET A 1 -32.89 10.82 47.30
C MET A 1 -33.10 9.94 46.07
N ALA A 2 -33.02 8.63 46.29
CA ALA A 2 -33.62 7.51 45.53
C ALA A 2 -33.51 7.42 43.98
N ARG A 3 -32.66 6.46 43.56
CA ARG A 3 -32.88 5.35 42.61
C ARG A 3 -33.80 5.58 41.38
N MET A 4 -33.28 5.30 40.18
CA MET A 4 -33.75 4.17 39.37
C MET A 4 -32.73 3.76 38.28
N SER A 5 -32.60 2.45 38.16
CA SER A 5 -31.69 1.64 37.37
C SER A 5 -32.31 1.21 36.04
N VAL A 6 -31.55 1.27 34.93
CA VAL A 6 -31.80 0.41 33.74
C VAL A 6 -30.47 -0.09 33.19
N LEU A 7 -30.40 -1.40 32.99
CA LEU A 7 -29.25 -2.20 32.62
C LEU A 7 -28.77 -1.96 31.18
N ARG A 8 -27.47 -1.69 30.99
CA ARG A 8 -26.75 -1.97 29.74
C ARG A 8 -26.13 -3.36 29.83
N ARG A 9 -26.48 -4.25 28.89
CA ARG A 9 -25.74 -5.49 28.62
C ARG A 9 -24.42 -5.13 27.94
N THR A 10 -23.31 -5.28 28.65
CA THR A 10 -21.96 -5.27 28.09
C THR A 10 -21.51 -6.71 27.84
N SER A 11 -20.98 -6.97 26.64
CA SER A 11 -20.20 -8.18 26.33
C SER A 11 -18.79 -7.98 26.87
N PRO A 12 -18.16 -8.95 27.56
CA PRO A 12 -16.78 -8.79 27.99
C PRO A 12 -15.83 -9.30 26.90
N VAL A 13 -15.04 -8.36 26.39
CA VAL A 13 -13.69 -8.58 25.85
C VAL A 13 -12.81 -8.99 27.04
N PHE A 14 -12.13 -10.13 26.95
CA PHE A 14 -11.14 -10.55 27.95
C PHE A 14 -9.74 -10.17 27.48
N ALA A 15 -9.12 -9.26 28.24
CA ALA A 15 -7.70 -8.98 28.30
C ALA A 15 -7.31 -8.89 29.79
N ILE A 16 -5.99 -8.93 30.08
CA ILE A 16 -5.27 -8.85 31.38
C ILE A 16 -4.79 -10.23 31.87
N LEU A 17 -3.59 -10.47 32.43
CA LEU A 17 -2.23 -9.88 32.56
C LEU A 17 -1.59 -10.63 33.77
N LEU A 18 -0.25 -10.71 33.83
CA LEU A 18 0.65 -10.97 35.00
C LEU A 18 0.58 -12.34 35.72
N ALA A 19 1.65 -13.13 35.81
CA ALA A 19 2.97 -12.97 36.47
C ALA A 19 2.98 -13.40 37.95
N ALA A 20 3.78 -14.43 38.25
CA ALA A 20 4.37 -14.66 39.57
C ALA A 20 5.67 -15.47 39.43
N THR A 21 6.76 -14.83 39.82
CA THR A 21 8.12 -15.34 39.99
C THR A 21 8.26 -16.18 41.26
N VAL A 22 8.98 -17.31 41.20
CA VAL A 22 9.68 -17.90 42.35
C VAL A 22 11.09 -18.29 41.91
N LEU A 23 12.10 -17.70 42.56
CA LEU A 23 13.50 -18.10 42.53
C LEU A 23 13.72 -19.30 43.45
N VAL A 24 14.43 -20.35 42.98
CA VAL A 24 15.34 -21.16 43.83
C VAL A 24 16.56 -21.63 42.99
N SER A 25 17.74 -21.25 43.49
CA SER A 25 19.15 -21.64 43.28
C SER A 25 19.60 -22.75 42.29
N ALA A 26 20.68 -22.44 41.54
CA ALA A 26 21.54 -23.34 40.75
C ALA A 26 22.65 -24.03 41.62
N PRO A 27 23.42 -25.05 41.14
CA PRO A 27 24.49 -24.83 40.13
C PRO A 27 24.80 -25.98 39.13
N ALA A 28 25.49 -25.56 38.05
CA ALA A 28 26.37 -26.21 37.07
C ALA A 28 26.64 -27.73 37.06
N ALA A 29 26.60 -28.34 35.85
CA ALA A 29 27.65 -29.21 35.33
C ALA A 29 27.52 -29.43 33.80
N ALA A 30 28.66 -29.51 33.14
CA ALA A 30 28.88 -29.69 31.70
C ALA A 30 28.56 -31.10 31.18
N GLY A 31 28.53 -31.26 29.84
CA GLY A 31 28.77 -32.56 29.21
C GLY A 31 27.99 -32.82 27.93
N ALA A 32 28.69 -32.84 26.81
CA ALA A 32 28.20 -33.28 25.52
C ALA A 32 27.93 -34.81 25.46
N SER A 33 27.07 -35.20 24.53
CA SER A 33 27.17 -36.42 23.69
C SER A 33 27.69 -37.71 24.34
N THR A 34 26.79 -38.67 24.56
CA THR A 34 27.11 -40.09 24.46
C THR A 34 26.06 -40.82 23.63
N ALA A 35 26.38 -40.98 22.35
CA ALA A 35 25.88 -42.10 21.57
C ALA A 35 26.59 -43.39 22.06
N HIS A 36 25.86 -44.50 22.04
CA HIS A 36 26.34 -45.88 22.16
C HIS A 36 26.93 -46.31 23.51
N GLU A 37 26.10 -46.93 24.36
CA GLU A 37 26.30 -48.29 24.90
C GLU A 37 25.31 -48.58 26.03
N LEU A 38 24.20 -49.23 25.68
CA LEU A 38 23.45 -50.13 26.57
C LEU A 38 22.90 -51.23 25.66
N ALA A 39 23.78 -52.21 25.40
CA ALA A 39 23.49 -53.45 24.71
C ALA A 39 22.96 -54.52 25.69
N ALA A 40 22.11 -55.43 25.17
CA ALA A 40 21.74 -56.76 25.71
C ALA A 40 20.93 -56.79 27.03
N ARG A 41 19.85 -57.55 27.23
CA ARG A 41 19.48 -58.90 26.76
C ARG A 41 17.99 -59.22 27.14
N PRO A 42 17.46 -60.45 26.90
CA PRO A 42 16.37 -60.78 26.00
C PRO A 42 14.96 -60.80 26.63
N THR A 43 13.92 -60.58 25.83
CA THR A 43 12.58 -61.10 26.11
C THR A 43 12.14 -61.96 24.93
N GLY A 44 12.21 -63.27 25.15
CA GLY A 44 11.55 -64.24 24.31
C GLY A 44 10.03 -64.09 24.36
N MET A 45 9.40 -64.51 23.26
CA MET A 45 8.02 -64.97 23.11
C MET A 45 6.96 -64.37 24.04
N ILE A 46 6.18 -63.44 23.49
CA ILE A 46 4.75 -63.26 23.84
C ILE A 46 3.98 -63.24 22.50
N PRO A 47 2.82 -63.92 22.41
CA PRO A 47 2.44 -64.77 21.27
C PRO A 47 1.96 -64.03 20.03
N ASP A 48 2.18 -64.68 18.89
CA ASP A 48 1.37 -64.50 17.69
C ASP A 48 -0.05 -65.04 17.94
N GLU A 49 -1.04 -64.42 17.30
CA GLU A 49 -2.45 -64.83 17.16
C GLU A 49 -3.39 -64.71 18.41
N LEU A 50 -4.63 -64.19 18.41
CA LEU A 50 -5.66 -63.87 17.41
C LEU A 50 -6.68 -62.86 17.99
N ASP A 51 -7.03 -61.81 17.23
CA ASP A 51 -8.44 -61.51 16.88
C ASP A 51 -8.46 -60.56 15.67
N ALA A 52 -8.08 -61.12 14.52
CA ALA A 52 -8.19 -60.49 13.22
C ALA A 52 -9.35 -61.13 12.44
N GLY A 53 -10.59 -60.80 12.82
CA GLY A 53 -11.67 -60.81 11.83
C GLY A 53 -11.32 -59.86 10.67
N PRO A 54 -11.78 -60.08 9.43
CA PRO A 54 -11.41 -59.27 8.29
C PRO A 54 -12.02 -57.86 8.44
N ARG A 55 -11.32 -56.98 9.16
CA ARG A 55 -11.65 -55.56 9.19
C ARG A 55 -11.29 -55.01 7.83
N LYS A 56 -12.27 -54.92 6.95
CA LYS A 56 -12.13 -54.32 5.62
C LYS A 56 -11.41 -52.97 5.78
N SER A 57 -10.32 -52.80 5.02
CA SER A 57 -9.68 -51.49 4.85
C SER A 57 -10.76 -50.47 4.49
N SER A 58 -10.80 -49.35 5.21
CA SER A 58 -11.78 -48.30 4.97
C SER A 58 -11.14 -47.16 4.18
N SER A 59 -11.79 -46.78 3.08
CA SER A 59 -11.45 -45.57 2.32
C SER A 59 -11.42 -44.32 3.21
N ASP A 60 -12.28 -44.23 4.22
CA ASP A 60 -12.34 -43.05 5.10
C ASP A 60 -11.18 -43.03 6.10
N ILE A 61 -10.77 -44.18 6.63
CA ILE A 61 -9.58 -44.29 7.47
C ILE A 61 -8.32 -43.96 6.65
N LEU A 62 -8.28 -44.36 5.38
CA LEU A 62 -7.17 -44.07 4.47
C LEU A 62 -7.04 -42.56 4.21
N LYS A 63 -8.15 -41.84 4.07
CA LYS A 63 -8.16 -40.37 3.99
C LYS A 63 -7.66 -39.72 5.29
N VAL A 64 -8.12 -40.21 6.44
CA VAL A 64 -7.69 -39.73 7.77
C VAL A 64 -6.19 -39.95 7.99
N GLN A 65 -5.67 -41.14 7.68
CA GLN A 65 -4.24 -41.45 7.76
C GLN A 65 -3.41 -40.54 6.86
N LYS A 66 -3.85 -40.30 5.61
CA LYS A 66 -3.20 -39.34 4.69
C LYS A 66 -3.17 -37.93 5.26
N ALA A 67 -4.30 -37.42 5.71
CA ALA A 67 -4.41 -36.07 6.26
C ALA A 67 -3.55 -35.89 7.52
N LEU A 68 -3.60 -36.85 8.46
CA LEU A 68 -2.74 -36.83 9.64
C LEU A 68 -1.24 -36.97 9.29
N SER A 69 -0.90 -37.67 8.22
CA SER A 69 0.47 -37.75 7.72
C SER A 69 0.95 -36.43 7.13
N VAL A 70 0.11 -35.74 6.33
CA VAL A 70 0.39 -34.39 5.83
C VAL A 70 0.66 -33.44 7.00
N LEU A 71 -0.14 -33.53 8.07
CA LEU A 71 0.03 -32.75 9.30
C LEU A 71 1.29 -33.10 10.11
N GLY A 72 1.98 -34.20 9.79
CA GLY A 72 3.16 -34.68 10.52
C GLY A 72 2.81 -35.42 11.82
N LEU A 73 1.55 -35.77 12.03
CA LEU A 73 1.05 -36.44 13.24
C LEU A 73 0.95 -37.96 13.08
N TYR A 74 1.08 -38.47 11.85
CA TYR A 74 1.04 -39.89 11.54
C TYR A 74 2.24 -40.32 10.70
N LEU A 75 3.05 -41.24 11.27
CA LEU A 75 4.26 -41.82 10.66
C LEU A 75 4.08 -43.33 10.35
N GLY A 76 2.85 -43.84 10.42
CA GLY A 76 2.54 -45.25 10.15
C GLY A 76 2.19 -45.52 8.68
N PRO A 77 1.98 -46.79 8.32
CA PRO A 77 1.55 -47.16 6.96
C PRO A 77 0.15 -46.61 6.66
N ILE A 78 -0.03 -46.07 5.46
CA ILE A 78 -1.33 -45.60 4.96
C ILE A 78 -2.04 -46.80 4.32
N ASP A 79 -2.65 -47.62 5.16
CA ASP A 79 -3.20 -48.94 4.82
C ASP A 79 -4.74 -49.01 4.94
N GLY A 80 -5.37 -47.95 5.46
CA GLY A 80 -6.80 -47.86 5.72
C GLY A 80 -7.29 -48.65 6.94
N TYR A 81 -6.37 -49.10 7.81
CA TYR A 81 -6.70 -49.81 9.05
C TYR A 81 -6.65 -48.90 10.27
N LEU A 82 -7.65 -49.00 11.16
CA LEU A 82 -7.66 -48.29 12.44
C LEU A 82 -6.77 -48.98 13.47
N ASN A 83 -5.47 -49.00 13.20
CA ASN A 83 -4.45 -49.61 14.05
C ASN A 83 -4.09 -48.71 15.25
N ALA A 84 -3.27 -49.24 16.18
CA ALA A 84 -2.86 -48.50 17.37
C ALA A 84 -2.16 -47.17 17.04
N LYS A 85 -1.37 -47.13 15.96
CA LYS A 85 -0.69 -45.92 15.48
C LYS A 85 -1.68 -44.86 14.98
N THR A 86 -2.71 -45.27 14.23
CA THR A 86 -3.75 -44.35 13.72
C THR A 86 -4.58 -43.79 14.87
N LYS A 87 -4.98 -44.63 15.85
CA LYS A 87 -5.67 -44.15 17.06
C LYS A 87 -4.81 -43.19 17.89
N ALA A 88 -3.51 -43.45 17.98
CA ALA A 88 -2.58 -42.56 18.67
C ALA A 88 -2.48 -41.18 17.99
N ALA A 89 -2.37 -41.14 16.66
CA ALA A 89 -2.34 -39.90 15.88
C ALA A 89 -3.65 -39.09 15.99
N ILE A 90 -4.80 -39.76 16.00
CA ILE A 90 -6.12 -39.12 16.21
C ILE A 90 -6.16 -38.47 17.61
N ARG A 91 -5.74 -39.20 18.65
CA ARG A 91 -5.69 -38.66 20.02
C ARG A 91 -4.68 -37.52 20.17
N LEU A 92 -3.62 -37.52 19.37
CA LEU A 92 -2.65 -36.43 19.34
C LEU A 92 -3.27 -35.17 18.72
N TYR A 93 -3.96 -35.32 17.58
CA TYR A 93 -4.68 -34.22 16.94
C TYR A 93 -5.76 -33.64 17.85
N GLN A 94 -6.58 -34.50 18.47
CA GLN A 94 -7.61 -34.08 19.44
C GLN A 94 -7.01 -33.28 20.59
N ARG A 95 -5.88 -33.73 21.15
CA ARG A 95 -5.16 -33.00 22.20
C ARG A 95 -4.62 -31.66 21.74
N SER A 96 -4.10 -31.57 20.52
CA SER A 96 -3.55 -30.31 19.98
C SER A 96 -4.61 -29.26 19.66
N GLY A 97 -5.86 -29.66 19.48
CA GLY A 97 -6.99 -28.78 19.17
C GLY A 97 -7.95 -28.56 20.34
N ASP A 98 -7.56 -28.90 21.56
CA ASP A 98 -8.40 -28.85 22.77
C ASP A 98 -9.77 -29.56 22.59
N LEU A 99 -9.79 -30.65 21.83
CA LEU A 99 -10.97 -31.47 21.56
C LEU A 99 -11.09 -32.63 22.56
N LYS A 100 -12.30 -33.20 22.68
CA LYS A 100 -12.53 -34.42 23.47
C LYS A 100 -11.66 -35.57 22.95
N VAL A 101 -10.75 -36.06 23.79
CA VAL A 101 -9.76 -37.10 23.44
C VAL A 101 -10.37 -38.50 23.58
N ASP A 102 -11.17 -38.92 22.62
CA ASP A 102 -11.77 -40.28 22.60
C ASP A 102 -11.11 -41.23 21.59
N GLY A 103 -10.25 -40.71 20.71
CA GLY A 103 -9.60 -41.47 19.63
C GLY A 103 -10.57 -42.02 18.58
N LYS A 104 -11.79 -41.47 18.48
CA LYS A 104 -12.81 -41.86 17.50
C LYS A 104 -12.85 -40.84 16.36
N ILE A 105 -13.10 -41.32 15.14
CA ILE A 105 -13.28 -40.46 13.97
C ILE A 105 -14.76 -40.09 13.88
N SER A 106 -15.12 -38.87 14.32
CA SER A 106 -16.43 -38.28 14.02
C SER A 106 -16.39 -37.51 12.70
N LYS A 107 -17.56 -37.16 12.15
CA LYS A 107 -17.63 -36.34 10.93
C LYS A 107 -17.00 -34.97 11.13
N GLU A 108 -17.28 -34.35 12.27
CA GLU A 108 -16.75 -33.04 12.67
C GLU A 108 -15.22 -33.11 12.84
N LEU A 109 -14.70 -34.18 13.46
CA LEU A 109 -13.27 -34.37 13.61
C LEU A 109 -12.59 -34.57 12.25
N TRP A 110 -13.21 -35.32 11.34
CA TRP A 110 -12.70 -35.48 9.99
C TRP A 110 -12.64 -34.13 9.24
N GLU A 111 -13.71 -33.33 9.27
CA GLU A 111 -13.73 -32.00 8.63
C GLU A 111 -12.62 -31.09 9.18
N LEU A 112 -12.37 -31.11 10.49
CA LEU A 112 -11.26 -30.36 11.08
C LEU A 112 -9.90 -30.84 10.58
N ILE A 113 -9.66 -32.17 10.61
CA ILE A 113 -8.40 -32.77 10.14
C ILE A 113 -8.17 -32.48 8.66
N ASP A 114 -9.21 -32.64 7.83
CA ASP A 114 -9.14 -32.42 6.38
C ASP A 114 -8.86 -30.94 6.07
N ASN A 115 -9.57 -30.01 6.71
CA ASN A 115 -9.31 -28.58 6.57
C ASN A 115 -7.88 -28.22 6.98
N ALA A 116 -7.41 -28.71 8.13
CA ALA A 116 -6.04 -28.46 8.59
C ALA A 116 -4.99 -29.01 7.61
N ALA A 117 -5.22 -30.21 7.06
CA ALA A 117 -4.34 -30.82 6.07
C ALA A 117 -4.33 -30.03 4.75
N ASN A 118 -5.50 -29.61 4.26
CA ASN A 118 -5.65 -28.79 3.06
C ASN A 118 -4.96 -27.43 3.22
N VAL A 119 -5.10 -26.76 4.38
CA VAL A 119 -4.38 -25.52 4.71
C VAL A 119 -2.88 -25.75 4.70
N ARG A 120 -2.38 -26.83 5.30
CA ARG A 120 -0.96 -27.15 5.31
C ARG A 120 -0.41 -27.41 3.91
N LEU A 121 -1.14 -28.13 3.07
CA LEU A 121 -0.74 -28.37 1.68
C LEU A 121 -0.71 -27.07 0.87
N LEU A 122 -1.69 -26.20 1.07
CA LEU A 122 -1.71 -24.87 0.44
C LEU A 122 -0.49 -24.04 0.86
N LEU A 123 -0.16 -24.00 2.15
CA LEU A 123 1.03 -23.29 2.66
C LEU A 123 2.33 -23.85 2.07
N GLN A 124 2.47 -25.17 1.98
CA GLN A 124 3.63 -25.81 1.34
C GLN A 124 3.74 -25.44 -0.14
N ARG A 125 2.62 -25.44 -0.87
CA ARG A 125 2.59 -25.02 -2.27
C ARG A 125 2.95 -23.55 -2.44
N LEU A 126 2.41 -22.66 -1.61
CA LEU A 126 2.74 -21.24 -1.62
C LEU A 126 4.23 -21.00 -1.32
N ASP A 127 4.80 -21.76 -0.37
CA ASP A 127 6.22 -21.71 -0.06
C ASP A 127 7.10 -22.19 -1.22
N GLN A 128 6.68 -23.24 -1.93
CA GLN A 128 7.39 -23.71 -3.11
C GLN A 128 7.35 -22.66 -4.22
N VAL A 129 6.17 -22.14 -4.56
CA VAL A 129 6.02 -21.07 -5.57
C VAL A 129 6.85 -19.83 -5.18
N ARG A 130 6.91 -19.51 -3.89
CA ARG A 130 7.74 -18.40 -3.39
C ARG A 130 9.24 -18.66 -3.64
N ARG A 131 9.74 -19.87 -3.40
CA ARG A 131 11.14 -20.25 -3.68
C ARG A 131 11.42 -20.21 -5.17
N ASP A 132 10.60 -20.86 -5.98
CA ASP A 132 10.76 -20.91 -7.44
C ASP A 132 10.82 -19.50 -8.04
N LYS A 133 9.94 -18.59 -7.59
CA LYS A 133 9.95 -17.18 -8.02
C LYS A 133 11.20 -16.43 -7.58
N LYS A 134 11.77 -16.73 -6.40
CA LYS A 134 13.03 -16.12 -5.95
C LYS A 134 14.20 -16.61 -6.80
N ASP A 135 14.24 -17.90 -7.09
CA ASP A 135 15.31 -18.51 -7.88
C ASP A 135 15.26 -18.02 -9.33
N ALA A 136 14.07 -17.91 -9.92
CA ALA A 136 13.88 -17.31 -11.24
C ALA A 136 14.33 -15.84 -11.28
N ALA A 137 13.96 -15.03 -10.28
CA ALA A 137 14.39 -13.64 -10.20
C ALA A 137 15.92 -13.51 -10.04
N ARG A 138 16.53 -14.36 -9.20
CA ARG A 138 18.00 -14.40 -9.05
C ARG A 138 18.68 -14.80 -10.35
N ALA A 139 18.19 -15.83 -11.04
CA ALA A 139 18.74 -16.27 -12.32
C ALA A 139 18.67 -15.17 -13.38
N ALA A 140 17.54 -14.43 -13.44
CA ALA A 140 17.37 -13.30 -14.34
C ALA A 140 18.31 -12.13 -14.01
N LEU A 141 18.57 -11.85 -12.73
CA LEU A 141 19.56 -10.82 -12.33
C LEU A 141 21.00 -11.27 -12.59
N LEU A 142 21.29 -12.56 -12.52
CA LEU A 142 22.63 -13.10 -12.81
C LEU A 142 22.94 -13.20 -14.31
N SER A 143 21.93 -13.20 -15.18
CA SER A 143 22.15 -13.28 -16.63
C SER A 143 22.66 -11.98 -17.26
N HIS A 144 22.45 -10.84 -16.59
CA HIS A 144 22.86 -9.53 -17.08
C HIS A 144 24.08 -9.00 -16.29
N PRO A 145 25.21 -8.65 -16.96
CA PRO A 145 26.45 -8.27 -16.27
C PRO A 145 26.29 -7.16 -15.23
N THR A 146 25.55 -6.10 -15.55
CA THR A 146 25.34 -4.94 -14.66
C THR A 146 24.54 -5.25 -13.39
N THR A 147 23.74 -6.32 -13.39
CA THR A 147 22.90 -6.69 -12.24
C THR A 147 23.48 -7.86 -11.44
N ARG A 148 24.55 -8.51 -11.91
CA ARG A 148 25.22 -9.61 -11.19
C ARG A 148 25.61 -9.17 -9.79
N ASP A 149 26.29 -8.04 -9.67
CA ASP A 149 26.77 -7.53 -8.38
C ASP A 149 25.63 -7.20 -7.39
N LEU A 150 24.39 -7.06 -7.87
CA LEU A 150 23.22 -6.80 -7.02
C LEU A 150 22.77 -8.03 -6.23
N VAL A 151 23.19 -9.22 -6.64
CA VAL A 151 22.74 -10.49 -6.05
C VAL A 151 23.89 -11.47 -5.75
N SER A 152 25.14 -11.06 -5.99
CA SER A 152 26.33 -11.91 -5.86
C SER A 152 26.88 -12.00 -4.44
N ASN A 153 26.71 -10.95 -3.63
CA ASN A 153 27.34 -10.87 -2.32
C ASN A 153 26.31 -11.14 -1.21
N ASP A 154 26.64 -12.05 -0.30
CA ASP A 154 25.90 -12.30 0.95
C ASP A 154 26.46 -11.47 2.12
N ASP A 155 27.00 -10.29 1.82
CA ASP A 155 27.58 -9.41 2.83
C ASP A 155 26.48 -8.89 3.74
N SER A 156 26.31 -9.58 4.88
CA SER A 156 25.43 -9.15 5.94
C SER A 156 26.06 -7.96 6.67
N GLU A 157 26.14 -6.81 6.00
CA GLU A 157 26.57 -5.56 6.61
C GLU A 157 25.70 -5.30 7.86
N ARG A 158 26.36 -5.09 9.00
CA ARG A 158 25.72 -4.74 10.27
C ARG A 158 25.80 -3.24 10.48
N ALA A 159 24.84 -2.71 11.21
CA ALA A 159 24.86 -1.30 11.59
C ALA A 159 26.09 -1.00 12.46
N ASP A 160 26.74 0.14 12.25
CA ASP A 160 27.84 0.58 13.08
C ASP A 160 27.33 1.04 14.47
N PRO A 161 27.65 0.34 15.57
CA PRO A 161 27.20 0.72 16.91
C PRO A 161 27.96 1.91 17.49
N THR A 162 29.09 2.32 16.90
CA THR A 162 29.95 3.40 17.39
C THR A 162 29.62 4.77 16.78
N ARG A 163 28.74 4.80 15.78
CA ARG A 163 28.34 6.04 15.10
C ARG A 163 27.66 7.03 16.04
N ASP A 164 27.93 8.32 15.83
CA ASP A 164 27.28 9.41 16.55
C ASP A 164 26.30 10.15 15.64
N PRO A 165 24.97 9.95 15.80
CA PRO A 165 23.98 10.60 14.96
C PRO A 165 23.73 12.07 15.34
N ARG A 166 24.21 12.56 16.49
CA ARG A 166 23.78 13.85 17.06
C ARG A 166 23.98 15.02 16.10
N HIS A 167 25.15 15.09 15.47
CA HIS A 167 25.46 16.13 14.49
C HIS A 167 24.45 16.18 13.34
N CYS A 168 23.94 15.02 12.93
CA CYS A 168 22.95 14.89 11.87
C CYS A 168 21.59 15.50 12.23
N PHE A 169 21.20 15.42 13.50
CA PHE A 169 19.94 15.99 13.99
C PHE A 169 20.06 17.50 14.27
N GLU A 170 21.26 17.97 14.64
CA GLU A 170 21.52 19.40 14.85
C GLU A 170 21.58 20.19 13.54
N ARG A 171 22.23 19.63 12.51
CA ARG A 171 22.40 20.25 11.19
C ARG A 171 22.01 19.26 10.08
N PRO A 172 20.71 19.00 9.90
CA PRO A 172 20.26 17.97 8.99
C PRO A 172 20.53 18.32 7.53
N THR A 173 21.11 17.37 6.81
CA THR A 173 21.18 17.36 5.35
C THR A 173 20.53 16.09 4.83
N ALA A 174 20.01 16.12 3.59
CA ALA A 174 19.42 14.93 2.98
C ALA A 174 20.40 13.74 3.02
N ARG A 175 21.67 13.95 2.64
CA ARG A 175 22.70 12.91 2.67
C ARG A 175 22.94 12.35 4.07
N CYS A 176 23.04 13.22 5.08
CA CYS A 176 23.28 12.78 6.44
C CYS A 176 22.12 11.93 6.97
N LEU A 177 20.88 12.38 6.78
CA LEU A 177 19.70 11.63 7.20
C LEU A 177 19.56 10.29 6.46
N LEU A 178 19.94 10.23 5.18
CA LEU A 178 19.94 8.98 4.41
C LEU A 178 21.01 7.97 4.86
N ASN A 179 22.17 8.46 5.29
CA ASN A 179 23.19 7.62 5.91
C ASN A 179 22.66 7.03 7.23
N GLU A 180 22.09 7.85 8.11
CA GLU A 180 21.48 7.38 9.35
C GLU A 180 20.27 6.45 9.12
N ALA A 181 19.52 6.68 8.04
CA ALA A 181 18.43 5.81 7.62
C ALA A 181 18.96 4.43 7.18
N SER A 182 20.04 4.41 6.39
CA SER A 182 20.72 3.19 5.96
C SER A 182 21.28 2.40 7.15
N GLU A 183 21.94 3.08 8.09
CA GLU A 183 22.46 2.46 9.31
C GLU A 183 21.34 1.92 10.21
N SER A 184 20.22 2.66 10.32
CA SER A 184 19.05 2.18 11.06
C SER A 184 18.40 0.96 10.37
N ALA A 185 18.39 0.91 9.02
CA ALA A 185 17.88 -0.23 8.27
C ALA A 185 18.75 -1.48 8.48
N LYS A 186 20.09 -1.35 8.49
CA LYS A 186 21.00 -2.46 8.82
C LYS A 186 20.74 -3.06 10.21
N ALA A 187 20.28 -2.25 11.17
CA ALA A 187 19.93 -2.70 12.52
C ALA A 187 18.57 -3.42 12.61
N VAL A 188 17.81 -3.54 11.52
CA VAL A 188 16.53 -4.26 11.51
C VAL A 188 16.77 -5.77 11.46
N PHE A 189 16.34 -6.49 12.50
CA PHE A 189 16.56 -7.93 12.63
C PHE A 189 15.83 -8.76 11.57
N LYS A 190 14.51 -8.54 11.39
CA LYS A 190 13.68 -9.30 10.44
C LYS A 190 14.03 -8.94 9.00
N ALA A 191 14.28 -9.95 8.17
CA ALA A 191 14.69 -9.80 6.76
C ALA A 191 13.72 -8.93 5.96
N GLU A 192 12.45 -9.26 6.07
CA GLU A 192 11.38 -8.70 5.25
C GLU A 192 11.16 -7.23 5.59
N LEU A 193 11.28 -6.89 6.87
CA LEU A 193 11.20 -5.51 7.34
C LEU A 193 12.44 -4.70 6.95
N ARG A 194 13.61 -5.34 6.95
CA ARG A 194 14.87 -4.70 6.53
C ARG A 194 14.88 -4.41 5.04
N ASP A 195 14.53 -5.38 4.22
CA ASP A 195 14.42 -5.22 2.76
C ASP A 195 13.42 -4.12 2.41
N TRP A 196 12.29 -4.04 3.12
CA TRP A 196 11.35 -2.92 2.99
C TRP A 196 11.99 -1.58 3.37
N ALA A 197 12.64 -1.48 4.54
CA ALA A 197 13.30 -0.24 4.94
C ALA A 197 14.35 0.22 3.91
N PHE A 198 15.14 -0.70 3.35
CA PHE A 198 16.07 -0.40 2.26
C PHE A 198 15.37 0.11 1.01
N GLY A 199 14.21 -0.46 0.64
CA GLY A 199 13.36 0.03 -0.46
C GLY A 199 12.97 1.52 -0.32
N GLU A 200 12.62 1.98 0.88
CA GLU A 200 12.28 3.39 1.10
C GLU A 200 13.53 4.30 1.12
N VAL A 201 14.65 3.78 1.64
CA VAL A 201 15.93 4.49 1.68
C VAL A 201 16.49 4.72 0.28
N LEU A 202 16.52 3.68 -0.57
CA LEU A 202 17.06 3.79 -1.93
C LEU A 202 16.25 4.73 -2.83
N VAL A 203 14.92 4.78 -2.67
CA VAL A 203 14.07 5.75 -3.39
C VAL A 203 14.46 7.17 -3.00
N SER A 204 14.64 7.40 -1.70
CA SER A 204 15.03 8.72 -1.19
C SER A 204 16.47 9.10 -1.59
N GLN A 205 17.39 8.14 -1.65
CA GLN A 205 18.74 8.31 -2.19
C GLN A 205 18.71 8.67 -3.68
N ALA A 206 17.93 7.94 -4.49
CA ALA A 206 17.79 8.22 -5.91
C ALA A 206 17.21 9.62 -6.18
N ARG A 207 16.18 10.04 -5.42
CA ARG A 207 15.66 11.42 -5.47
C ARG A 207 16.70 12.47 -5.08
N ALA A 208 17.59 12.15 -4.13
CA ALA A 208 18.70 13.02 -3.72
C ALA A 208 19.84 13.08 -4.76
N GLY A 209 19.76 12.33 -5.87
CA GLY A 209 20.85 12.21 -6.83
C GLY A 209 22.00 11.31 -6.36
N LEU A 210 21.79 10.53 -5.30
CA LEU A 210 22.75 9.57 -4.76
C LEU A 210 22.56 8.19 -5.42
N GLY A 211 22.63 8.15 -6.76
CA GLY A 211 22.33 6.95 -7.55
C GLY A 211 23.24 5.77 -7.22
N LYS A 212 24.52 6.03 -6.92
CA LYS A 212 25.47 4.98 -6.50
C LYS A 212 25.07 4.40 -5.15
N GLU A 213 24.80 5.25 -4.15
CA GLU A 213 24.36 4.82 -2.84
C GLU A 213 23.01 4.08 -2.90
N ALA A 214 22.10 4.49 -3.78
CA ALA A 214 20.83 3.79 -4.02
C ALA A 214 21.06 2.36 -4.56
N MET A 215 21.99 2.19 -5.51
CA MET A 215 22.37 0.88 -6.04
C MET A 215 23.08 0.02 -4.99
N ASP A 216 23.94 0.62 -4.15
CA ASP A 216 24.56 -0.08 -3.02
C ASP A 216 23.54 -0.49 -1.96
N THR A 217 22.49 0.30 -1.75
CA THR A 217 21.35 -0.10 -0.90
C THR A 217 20.54 -1.22 -1.53
N ALA A 218 20.32 -1.21 -2.86
CA ALA A 218 19.67 -2.31 -3.56
C ALA A 218 20.45 -3.63 -3.45
N ARG A 219 21.79 -3.59 -3.44
CA ARG A 219 22.66 -4.76 -3.18
C ARG A 219 22.42 -5.43 -1.82
N ARG A 220 21.93 -4.67 -0.83
CA ARG A 220 21.67 -5.17 0.54
C ARG A 220 20.32 -5.89 0.70
N ILE A 221 19.46 -5.83 -0.33
CA ILE A 221 18.14 -6.47 -0.32
C ILE A 221 18.32 -7.96 -0.56
N ARG A 222 17.80 -8.79 0.36
CA ARG A 222 17.99 -10.25 0.29
C ARG A 222 17.04 -10.95 -0.66
N ASP A 223 15.82 -10.43 -0.82
CA ASP A 223 14.86 -10.99 -1.77
C ASP A 223 15.15 -10.48 -3.20
N PRO A 224 15.63 -11.34 -4.14
CA PRO A 224 15.99 -10.90 -5.49
C PRO A 224 14.80 -10.33 -6.27
N ARG A 225 13.56 -10.69 -5.92
CA ARG A 225 12.35 -10.12 -6.53
C ARG A 225 12.21 -8.65 -6.15
N LEU A 226 12.61 -8.28 -4.94
CA LEU A 226 12.60 -6.89 -4.45
C LEU A 226 13.75 -6.08 -5.05
N VAL A 227 14.87 -6.70 -5.44
CA VAL A 227 15.93 -5.99 -6.19
C VAL A 227 15.40 -5.48 -7.54
N MET A 228 14.61 -6.26 -8.27
CA MET A 228 13.98 -5.79 -9.52
C MET A 228 13.00 -4.63 -9.28
N VAL A 229 12.24 -4.70 -8.18
CA VAL A 229 11.35 -3.60 -7.75
C VAL A 229 12.19 -2.36 -7.40
N ALA A 230 13.29 -2.53 -6.68
CA ALA A 230 14.21 -1.45 -6.35
C ALA A 230 14.80 -0.77 -7.60
N LEU A 231 15.18 -1.53 -8.63
CA LEU A 231 15.65 -0.95 -9.89
C LEU A 231 14.58 -0.10 -10.59
N ARG A 232 13.34 -0.58 -10.64
CA ARG A 232 12.19 0.19 -11.14
C ARG A 232 12.00 1.48 -10.32
N ASP A 233 12.03 1.36 -8.99
CA ASP A 233 11.78 2.49 -8.09
C ASP A 233 12.92 3.53 -8.12
N ILE A 234 14.18 3.09 -8.31
CA ILE A 234 15.33 3.97 -8.56
C ILE A 234 15.14 4.72 -9.87
N ALA A 235 14.73 4.03 -10.94
CA ALA A 235 14.50 4.64 -12.23
C ALA A 235 13.41 5.72 -12.16
N GLU A 236 12.28 5.42 -11.52
CA GLU A 236 11.19 6.37 -11.29
C GLU A 236 11.65 7.57 -10.44
N ALA A 237 12.37 7.31 -9.34
CA ALA A 237 12.90 8.35 -8.46
C ALA A 237 13.93 9.26 -9.16
N GLN A 238 14.78 8.72 -10.02
CA GLN A 238 15.72 9.50 -10.83
C GLN A 238 14.99 10.36 -11.87
N ALA A 239 13.95 9.82 -12.52
CA ALA A 239 13.13 10.60 -13.45
C ALA A 239 12.45 11.77 -12.73
N ALA A 240 11.86 11.54 -11.55
CA ALA A 240 11.25 12.59 -10.73
C ALA A 240 12.25 13.67 -10.30
N ALA A 241 13.53 13.31 -10.12
CA ALA A 241 14.60 14.26 -9.82
C ALA A 241 15.11 15.05 -11.06
N GLY A 242 14.55 14.80 -12.25
CA GLY A 242 14.99 15.39 -13.53
C GLY A 242 16.21 14.69 -14.16
N ARG A 243 16.57 13.49 -13.71
CA ARG A 243 17.74 12.72 -14.16
C ARG A 243 17.33 11.68 -15.20
N ALA A 244 16.76 12.14 -16.32
CA ALA A 244 16.16 11.27 -17.34
C ALA A 244 17.13 10.20 -17.91
N ALA A 245 18.40 10.56 -18.16
CA ALA A 245 19.38 9.61 -18.70
C ALA A 245 19.71 8.48 -17.71
N GLU A 246 19.90 8.82 -16.43
CA GLU A 246 20.16 7.84 -15.37
C GLU A 246 18.95 6.93 -15.16
N ALA A 247 17.74 7.51 -15.17
CA ALA A 247 16.48 6.78 -15.05
C ALA A 247 16.30 5.74 -16.17
N LEU A 248 16.54 6.13 -17.43
CA LEU A 248 16.45 5.21 -18.56
C LEU A 248 17.50 4.09 -18.47
N HIS A 249 18.71 4.40 -18.02
CA HIS A 249 19.73 3.37 -17.79
C HIS A 249 19.31 2.38 -16.69
N ALA A 250 18.79 2.88 -15.56
CA ALA A 250 18.26 2.04 -14.49
C ALA A 250 17.09 1.14 -14.95
N ALA A 251 16.19 1.66 -15.80
CA ALA A 251 15.13 0.86 -16.40
C ALA A 251 15.64 -0.18 -17.41
N GLN A 252 16.68 0.13 -18.18
CA GLN A 252 17.25 -0.76 -19.19
C GLN A 252 17.85 -2.03 -18.61
N ILE A 253 18.47 -1.95 -17.44
CA ILE A 253 19.12 -3.09 -16.77
C ILE A 253 18.14 -4.02 -16.07
N ILE A 254 16.83 -3.70 -16.03
CA ILE A 254 15.80 -4.55 -15.42
C ILE A 254 15.56 -5.77 -16.33
N PRO A 255 15.84 -7.00 -15.86
CA PRO A 255 15.69 -8.19 -16.69
C PRO A 255 14.22 -8.61 -16.88
N ASP A 256 13.37 -8.33 -15.88
CA ASP A 256 11.95 -8.66 -15.94
C ASP A 256 11.21 -7.67 -16.86
N LYS A 257 10.66 -8.19 -17.96
CA LYS A 257 9.97 -7.39 -19.00
C LYS A 257 8.80 -6.58 -18.42
N LEU A 258 8.05 -7.15 -17.48
CA LEU A 258 6.91 -6.47 -16.87
C LEU A 258 7.38 -5.30 -16.01
N LYS A 259 8.40 -5.49 -15.17
CA LYS A 259 9.00 -4.42 -14.36
C LYS A 259 9.70 -3.36 -15.18
N LYS A 260 10.31 -3.74 -16.31
CA LYS A 260 10.85 -2.81 -17.28
C LYS A 260 9.77 -1.95 -17.93
N ALA A 261 8.64 -2.54 -18.35
CA ALA A 261 7.49 -1.80 -18.85
C ALA A 261 6.88 -0.87 -17.79
N GLU A 262 6.75 -1.32 -16.54
CA GLU A 262 6.32 -0.46 -15.42
C GLU A 262 7.25 0.75 -15.25
N ALA A 263 8.57 0.55 -15.29
CA ALA A 263 9.57 1.63 -15.16
C ALA A 263 9.48 2.62 -16.33
N LEU A 264 9.45 2.13 -17.57
CA LEU A 264 9.39 2.99 -18.77
C LEU A 264 8.10 3.82 -18.80
N ALA A 265 6.96 3.22 -18.45
CA ALA A 265 5.70 3.93 -18.37
C ALA A 265 5.74 5.04 -17.29
N ALA A 266 6.31 4.75 -16.12
CA ALA A 266 6.46 5.75 -15.06
C ALA A 266 7.42 6.90 -15.45
N ILE A 267 8.54 6.58 -16.11
CA ILE A 267 9.47 7.59 -16.63
C ILE A 267 8.77 8.49 -17.65
N ALA A 268 8.00 7.91 -18.58
CA ALA A 268 7.30 8.67 -19.61
C ALA A 268 6.20 9.57 -19.02
N ASP A 269 5.42 9.09 -18.05
CA ASP A 269 4.45 9.91 -17.30
C ASP A 269 5.14 11.14 -16.65
N ILE A 270 6.28 10.92 -15.99
CA ILE A 270 7.04 12.01 -15.35
C ILE A 270 7.62 12.98 -16.40
N GLN A 271 8.08 12.48 -17.55
CA GLN A 271 8.58 13.31 -18.64
C GLN A 271 7.47 14.22 -19.20
N VAL A 272 6.25 13.71 -19.37
CA VAL A 272 5.09 14.54 -19.75
C VAL A 272 4.80 15.61 -18.70
N ALA A 273 4.79 15.23 -17.43
CA ALA A 273 4.53 16.16 -16.32
C ALA A 273 5.60 17.28 -16.21
N ASN A 274 6.84 16.98 -16.60
CA ASN A 274 7.94 17.94 -16.69
C ASN A 274 8.03 18.66 -18.06
N ASN A 275 7.02 18.52 -18.92
CA ASN A 275 6.95 19.10 -20.27
C ASN A 275 8.11 18.66 -21.20
N GLU A 276 8.69 17.48 -20.97
CA GLU A 276 9.74 16.86 -21.78
C GLU A 276 9.15 15.99 -22.92
N VAL A 277 8.24 16.57 -23.71
CA VAL A 277 7.40 15.87 -24.72
C VAL A 277 8.19 14.94 -25.64
N PHE A 278 9.31 15.41 -26.22
CA PHE A 278 10.13 14.60 -27.13
C PHE A 278 10.72 13.37 -26.44
N ARG A 279 11.17 13.52 -25.19
CA ARG A 279 11.72 12.39 -24.41
C ARG A 279 10.62 11.42 -24.00
N ALA A 280 9.44 11.93 -23.62
CA ALA A 280 8.28 11.10 -23.31
C ALA A 280 7.93 10.18 -24.49
N ARG A 281 7.92 10.73 -25.71
CA ARG A 281 7.67 9.97 -26.94
C ARG A 281 8.71 8.87 -27.19
N ASP A 282 10.00 9.15 -27.05
CA ASP A 282 11.06 8.13 -27.18
C ASP A 282 10.91 7.02 -26.13
N THR A 283 10.60 7.41 -24.88
CA THR A 283 10.37 6.44 -23.80
C THR A 283 9.13 5.59 -24.06
N VAL A 284 8.05 6.16 -24.60
CA VAL A 284 6.85 5.41 -25.00
C VAL A 284 7.15 4.42 -26.13
N ALA A 285 7.98 4.79 -27.12
CA ALA A 285 8.38 3.86 -28.16
C ALA A 285 9.10 2.62 -27.57
N ARG A 286 10.05 2.84 -26.65
CA ARG A 286 10.74 1.77 -25.92
C ARG A 286 9.79 0.93 -25.04
N LEU A 287 8.78 1.57 -24.47
CA LEU A 287 7.73 0.89 -23.70
C LEU A 287 6.96 -0.05 -24.62
N LEU A 288 6.47 0.43 -25.77
CA LEU A 288 5.71 -0.37 -26.73
C LEU A 288 6.52 -1.55 -27.26
N ASP A 289 7.81 -1.35 -27.58
CA ASP A 289 8.72 -2.44 -27.95
C ASP A 289 8.80 -3.52 -26.86
N THR A 290 8.87 -3.10 -25.58
CA THR A 290 8.88 -4.03 -24.45
C THR A 290 7.53 -4.74 -24.31
N VAL A 291 6.42 -4.02 -24.51
CA VAL A 291 5.05 -4.52 -24.40
C VAL A 291 4.74 -5.61 -25.42
N GLU A 292 5.21 -5.47 -26.66
CA GLU A 292 5.03 -6.49 -27.70
C GLU A 292 5.68 -7.84 -27.33
N THR A 293 6.69 -7.82 -26.45
CA THR A 293 7.36 -9.05 -25.97
C THR A 293 6.73 -9.67 -24.72
N LEU A 294 5.64 -9.10 -24.18
CA LEU A 294 4.94 -9.62 -23.00
C LEU A 294 4.01 -10.78 -23.36
N ASP A 295 4.02 -11.82 -22.52
CA ASP A 295 3.19 -13.01 -22.72
C ASP A 295 1.72 -12.78 -22.33
N ASP A 296 1.46 -11.90 -21.36
CA ASP A 296 0.12 -11.64 -20.82
C ASP A 296 -0.62 -10.56 -21.64
N GLY A 297 -1.62 -10.99 -22.41
CA GLY A 297 -2.42 -10.10 -23.25
C GLY A 297 -3.18 -9.01 -22.49
N LEU A 298 -3.63 -9.26 -21.25
CA LEU A 298 -4.28 -8.22 -20.44
C LEU A 298 -3.27 -7.15 -20.00
N LYS A 299 -2.03 -7.56 -19.69
CA LYS A 299 -0.95 -6.61 -19.40
C LYS A 299 -0.60 -5.79 -20.63
N ARG A 300 -0.56 -6.41 -21.83
CA ARG A 300 -0.33 -5.65 -23.07
C ARG A 300 -1.37 -4.56 -23.28
N ILE A 301 -2.66 -4.90 -23.19
CA ILE A 301 -3.76 -3.94 -23.28
C ILE A 301 -3.58 -2.83 -22.25
N SER A 302 -3.32 -3.18 -20.99
CA SER A 302 -3.13 -2.20 -19.91
C SER A 302 -1.97 -1.22 -20.16
N PHE A 303 -0.87 -1.65 -20.77
CA PHE A 303 0.24 -0.75 -21.10
C PHE A 303 0.00 0.03 -22.39
N LYS A 304 -0.68 -0.55 -23.40
CA LYS A 304 -1.07 0.18 -24.61
C LYS A 304 -2.03 1.33 -24.28
N THR A 305 -3.03 1.09 -23.41
CA THR A 305 -3.93 2.17 -22.96
C THR A 305 -3.21 3.22 -22.12
N ARG A 306 -2.26 2.83 -21.26
CA ARG A 306 -1.42 3.79 -20.53
C ARG A 306 -0.52 4.60 -21.47
N ALA A 307 0.08 3.97 -22.48
CA ALA A 307 0.86 4.65 -23.51
C ALA A 307 0.00 5.66 -24.30
N ALA A 308 -1.26 5.32 -24.62
CA ALA A 308 -2.19 6.25 -25.25
C ALA A 308 -2.44 7.50 -24.38
N VAL A 309 -2.68 7.33 -23.07
CA VAL A 309 -2.86 8.47 -22.14
C VAL A 309 -1.60 9.34 -22.08
N ILE A 310 -0.41 8.72 -22.01
CA ILE A 310 0.86 9.45 -22.01
C ILE A 310 1.05 10.25 -23.30
N LEU A 311 0.81 9.63 -24.46
CA LEU A 311 0.92 10.29 -25.77
C LEU A 311 -0.08 11.44 -25.90
N ALA A 312 -1.31 11.27 -25.42
CA ALA A 312 -2.31 12.35 -25.40
C ALA A 312 -1.86 13.53 -24.54
N GLY A 313 -1.31 13.26 -23.34
CA GLY A 313 -0.73 14.30 -22.47
C GLY A 313 0.50 14.98 -23.07
N ALA A 314 1.24 14.29 -23.95
CA ALA A 314 2.33 14.82 -24.75
C ALA A 314 1.86 15.63 -25.98
N GLY A 315 0.55 15.72 -26.25
CA GLY A 315 -0.02 16.39 -27.42
C GLY A 315 -0.01 15.55 -28.71
N GLU A 316 0.38 14.28 -28.65
CA GLU A 316 0.46 13.35 -29.78
C GLU A 316 -0.88 12.61 -29.97
N THR A 317 -1.93 13.36 -30.34
CA THR A 317 -3.32 12.87 -30.39
C THR A 317 -3.51 11.69 -31.36
N ASP A 318 -2.86 11.74 -32.53
CA ASP A 318 -2.99 10.70 -33.54
C ASP A 318 -2.34 9.39 -33.08
N ALA A 319 -1.14 9.48 -32.51
CA ALA A 319 -0.44 8.32 -31.96
C ALA A 319 -1.21 7.72 -30.77
N ALA A 320 -1.78 8.57 -29.91
CA ALA A 320 -2.64 8.13 -28.82
C ALA A 320 -3.89 7.38 -29.32
N ALA A 321 -4.56 7.93 -30.34
CA ALA A 321 -5.74 7.31 -30.94
C ALA A 321 -5.43 5.94 -31.56
N VAL A 322 -4.29 5.79 -32.23
CA VAL A 322 -3.84 4.50 -32.77
C VAL A 322 -3.67 3.46 -31.67
N GLN A 323 -2.92 3.78 -30.61
CA GLN A 323 -2.67 2.84 -29.51
C GLN A 323 -3.96 2.46 -28.77
N LEU A 324 -4.88 3.42 -28.63
CA LEU A 324 -6.17 3.17 -27.99
C LEU A 324 -7.07 2.27 -28.84
N ALA A 325 -7.14 2.51 -30.16
CA ALA A 325 -7.94 1.70 -31.08
C ALA A 325 -7.44 0.25 -31.17
N GLU A 326 -6.12 0.05 -31.18
CA GLU A 326 -5.52 -1.29 -31.09
C GLU A 326 -5.92 -1.99 -29.78
N ALA A 327 -5.77 -1.28 -28.65
CA ALA A 327 -6.10 -1.83 -27.33
C ALA A 327 -7.59 -2.16 -27.19
N GLU A 328 -8.47 -1.32 -27.74
CA GLU A 328 -9.92 -1.58 -27.76
C GLU A 328 -10.27 -2.80 -28.61
N THR A 329 -9.68 -2.93 -29.79
CA THR A 329 -9.87 -4.09 -30.66
C THR A 329 -9.41 -5.37 -29.96
N GLU A 330 -8.24 -5.35 -29.34
CA GLU A 330 -7.73 -6.49 -28.57
C GLU A 330 -8.64 -6.80 -27.36
N ALA A 331 -9.14 -5.78 -26.68
CA ALA A 331 -10.07 -5.93 -25.55
C ALA A 331 -11.40 -6.57 -25.96
N ARG A 332 -12.03 -6.10 -27.05
CA ARG A 332 -13.33 -6.59 -27.53
C ARG A 332 -13.26 -8.03 -28.02
N THR A 333 -12.14 -8.43 -28.60
CA THR A 333 -11.92 -9.80 -29.12
C THR A 333 -11.58 -10.83 -28.04
N ARG A 334 -11.52 -10.47 -26.75
CA ARG A 334 -11.25 -11.44 -25.67
C ARG A 334 -12.40 -12.43 -25.49
N GLU A 335 -12.06 -13.71 -25.57
CA GLU A 335 -13.01 -14.82 -25.45
C GLU A 335 -13.69 -14.84 -24.08
N ARG A 336 -12.89 -14.83 -23.01
CA ARG A 336 -13.39 -14.94 -21.63
C ARG A 336 -14.05 -13.62 -21.21
N LYS A 337 -15.36 -13.69 -20.88
CA LYS A 337 -16.15 -12.52 -20.46
C LYS A 337 -15.51 -11.71 -19.32
N VAL A 338 -14.89 -12.38 -18.34
CA VAL A 338 -14.21 -11.73 -17.22
C VAL A 338 -12.97 -10.94 -17.70
N GLU A 339 -12.15 -11.53 -18.55
CA GLU A 339 -10.96 -10.88 -19.11
C GLU A 339 -11.35 -9.71 -20.03
N ARG A 340 -12.38 -9.91 -20.85
CA ARG A 340 -12.98 -8.86 -21.69
C ARG A 340 -13.43 -7.66 -20.86
N GLY A 341 -14.16 -7.91 -19.76
CA GLY A 341 -14.59 -6.85 -18.84
C GLY A 341 -13.42 -6.08 -18.23
N MET A 342 -12.36 -6.77 -17.79
CA MET A 342 -11.15 -6.12 -17.30
C MET A 342 -10.43 -5.30 -18.38
N ALA A 343 -10.34 -5.83 -19.60
CA ALA A 343 -9.71 -5.14 -20.72
C ALA A 343 -10.47 -3.86 -21.14
N LEU A 344 -11.80 -3.95 -21.27
CA LEU A 344 -12.65 -2.81 -21.59
C LEU A 344 -12.58 -1.72 -20.51
N ARG A 345 -12.38 -2.09 -19.25
CA ARG A 345 -12.15 -1.10 -18.19
C ARG A 345 -10.85 -0.33 -18.38
N TYR A 346 -9.75 -0.96 -18.81
CA TYR A 346 -8.51 -0.23 -19.10
C TYR A 346 -8.71 0.78 -20.22
N VAL A 347 -9.46 0.40 -21.26
CA VAL A 347 -9.81 1.28 -22.39
C VAL A 347 -10.69 2.44 -21.93
N ALA A 348 -11.77 2.15 -21.20
CA ALA A 348 -12.68 3.17 -20.69
C ALA A 348 -12.00 4.15 -19.70
N THR A 349 -11.10 3.66 -18.84
CA THR A 349 -10.28 4.54 -17.98
C THR A 349 -9.36 5.44 -18.81
N ALA A 350 -8.73 4.92 -19.86
CA ALA A 350 -7.89 5.75 -20.74
C ALA A 350 -8.70 6.82 -21.47
N LEU A 351 -9.86 6.46 -22.03
CA LEU A 351 -10.80 7.42 -22.63
C LEU A 351 -11.21 8.52 -21.65
N ALA A 352 -11.55 8.17 -20.41
CA ALA A 352 -11.92 9.15 -19.39
C ALA A 352 -10.75 10.08 -19.02
N ASN A 353 -9.51 9.57 -18.95
CA ASN A 353 -8.31 10.36 -18.68
C ASN A 353 -7.90 11.25 -19.88
N MET A 354 -8.27 10.86 -21.09
CA MET A 354 -8.08 11.64 -22.33
C MET A 354 -9.23 12.62 -22.60
N GLU A 355 -10.05 12.91 -21.59
CA GLU A 355 -11.21 13.82 -21.68
C GLU A 355 -12.27 13.40 -22.70
N GLN A 356 -12.47 12.09 -22.89
CA GLN A 356 -13.51 11.51 -23.77
C GLN A 356 -14.56 10.73 -22.95
N PRO A 357 -15.33 11.40 -22.07
CA PRO A 357 -16.23 10.73 -21.13
C PRO A 357 -17.37 9.96 -21.80
N ASP A 358 -17.91 10.43 -22.91
CA ASP A 358 -19.04 9.77 -23.60
C ASP A 358 -18.61 8.43 -24.20
N GLN A 359 -17.44 8.39 -24.83
CA GLN A 359 -16.84 7.15 -25.33
C GLN A 359 -16.51 6.21 -24.18
N ALA A 360 -16.00 6.74 -23.06
CA ALA A 360 -15.75 5.94 -21.86
C ALA A 360 -17.03 5.28 -21.34
N LEU A 361 -18.15 6.00 -21.27
CA LEU A 361 -19.44 5.43 -20.86
C LEU A 361 -19.96 4.37 -21.85
N SER A 362 -19.76 4.60 -23.15
CA SER A 362 -20.14 3.64 -24.19
C SER A 362 -19.35 2.33 -24.09
N VAL A 363 -18.03 2.38 -23.89
CA VAL A 363 -17.23 1.18 -23.66
C VAL A 363 -17.63 0.49 -22.36
N LEU A 364 -17.99 1.27 -21.33
CA LEU A 364 -18.34 0.75 -20.02
C LEU A 364 -19.70 0.04 -19.97
N SER A 365 -20.64 0.35 -20.89
CA SER A 365 -21.93 -0.35 -20.96
C SER A 365 -21.78 -1.85 -21.20
N ASP A 366 -20.67 -2.26 -21.83
CA ASP A 366 -20.35 -3.65 -22.14
C ASP A 366 -19.75 -4.42 -20.94
N VAL A 367 -19.39 -3.73 -19.84
CA VAL A 367 -18.83 -4.35 -18.63
C VAL A 367 -19.98 -4.81 -17.73
N ALA A 368 -20.10 -6.10 -17.42
CA ALA A 368 -21.33 -6.62 -16.80
C ALA A 368 -21.54 -6.28 -15.31
N GLN A 369 -20.49 -6.22 -14.49
CA GLN A 369 -20.64 -6.08 -13.04
C GLN A 369 -20.58 -4.60 -12.58
N PRO A 370 -21.54 -4.08 -11.80
CA PRO A 370 -21.54 -2.70 -11.32
C PRO A 370 -20.31 -2.30 -10.49
N SER A 371 -19.84 -3.19 -9.61
CA SER A 371 -18.64 -2.97 -8.79
C SER A 371 -17.38 -2.78 -9.62
N GLU A 372 -17.30 -3.44 -10.78
CA GLU A 372 -16.19 -3.33 -11.72
C GLU A 372 -16.20 -1.99 -12.48
N ARG A 373 -17.36 -1.35 -12.60
CA ARG A 373 -17.51 -0.05 -13.28
C ARG A 373 -17.10 1.13 -12.41
N THR A 374 -17.11 0.97 -11.08
CA THR A 374 -16.98 2.08 -10.12
C THR A 374 -15.74 2.97 -10.36
N PRO A 375 -14.50 2.45 -10.49
CA PRO A 375 -13.33 3.33 -10.70
C PRO A 375 -13.40 4.15 -11.99
N VAL A 376 -13.99 3.57 -13.05
CA VAL A 376 -14.19 4.26 -14.33
C VAL A 376 -15.24 5.35 -14.17
N LEU A 377 -16.41 5.03 -13.58
CA LEU A 377 -17.48 5.99 -13.32
C LEU A 377 -17.00 7.19 -12.48
N MET A 378 -16.16 6.97 -11.48
CA MET A 378 -15.57 8.05 -10.69
C MET A 378 -14.74 9.02 -11.54
N THR A 379 -13.93 8.46 -12.45
CA THR A 379 -13.04 9.23 -13.34
C THR A 379 -13.87 9.96 -14.39
N THR A 380 -14.80 9.26 -15.03
CA THR A 380 -15.71 9.81 -16.05
C THR A 380 -16.61 10.92 -15.49
N ALA A 381 -17.23 10.73 -14.32
CA ALA A 381 -18.04 11.78 -13.68
C ALA A 381 -17.20 13.03 -13.35
N THR A 382 -15.95 12.85 -12.93
CA THR A 382 -15.02 13.97 -12.69
C THR A 382 -14.67 14.69 -13.99
N ALA A 383 -14.42 13.95 -15.08
CA ALA A 383 -14.15 14.51 -16.40
C ALA A 383 -15.35 15.31 -16.94
N LEU A 384 -16.57 14.75 -16.85
CA LEU A 384 -17.82 15.44 -17.23
C LEU A 384 -18.00 16.76 -16.46
N ALA A 385 -17.74 16.74 -15.15
CA ALA A 385 -17.86 17.93 -14.32
C ALA A 385 -16.87 19.03 -14.73
N ARG A 386 -15.62 18.66 -15.07
CA ARG A 386 -14.59 19.59 -15.57
C ARG A 386 -14.93 20.13 -16.97
N ALA A 387 -15.55 19.31 -17.82
CA ALA A 387 -16.07 19.73 -19.12
C ALA A 387 -17.31 20.64 -19.02
N GLY A 388 -17.86 20.81 -17.81
CA GLY A 388 -18.99 21.69 -17.55
C GLY A 388 -20.36 21.03 -17.58
N ASP A 389 -20.44 19.75 -17.93
CA ASP A 389 -21.66 18.95 -17.91
C ASP A 389 -21.90 18.37 -16.51
N ALA A 390 -22.29 19.26 -15.60
CA ALA A 390 -22.62 18.88 -14.23
C ALA A 390 -23.81 17.92 -14.14
N ALA A 391 -24.75 17.99 -15.07
CA ALA A 391 -25.94 17.13 -15.05
C ALA A 391 -25.56 15.68 -15.37
N ALA A 392 -24.78 15.45 -16.43
CA ALA A 392 -24.26 14.12 -16.74
C ALA A 392 -23.30 13.62 -15.65
N ALA A 393 -22.49 14.50 -15.06
CA ALA A 393 -21.61 14.14 -13.95
C ALA A 393 -22.37 13.63 -12.73
N LEU A 394 -23.43 14.33 -12.32
CA LEU A 394 -24.28 13.94 -11.19
C LEU A 394 -25.03 12.64 -11.50
N SER A 395 -25.61 12.52 -12.70
CA SER A 395 -26.27 11.28 -13.14
C SER A 395 -25.30 10.09 -13.11
N THR A 396 -24.07 10.27 -13.59
CA THR A 396 -23.02 9.25 -13.54
C THR A 396 -22.66 8.89 -12.10
N ALA A 397 -22.54 9.88 -11.19
CA ALA A 397 -22.27 9.65 -9.78
C ALA A 397 -23.40 8.85 -9.09
N ASP A 398 -24.65 9.06 -9.46
CA ASP A 398 -25.80 8.34 -8.91
C ASP A 398 -25.80 6.85 -9.28
N THR A 399 -25.19 6.48 -10.41
CA THR A 399 -25.02 5.06 -10.79
C THR A 399 -24.00 4.31 -9.91
N ILE A 400 -23.22 5.01 -9.09
CA ILE A 400 -22.24 4.40 -8.19
C ILE A 400 -22.95 3.86 -6.94
N GLU A 401 -23.18 2.55 -6.91
CA GLU A 401 -23.87 1.86 -5.81
C GLU A 401 -23.16 2.02 -4.46
N ALA A 402 -21.83 1.95 -4.46
CA ALA A 402 -21.04 2.03 -3.24
C ALA A 402 -20.93 3.48 -2.76
N VAL A 403 -21.74 3.81 -1.75
CA VAL A 403 -21.92 5.17 -1.21
C VAL A 403 -20.60 5.86 -0.85
N ARG A 404 -19.61 5.13 -0.35
CA ARG A 404 -18.28 5.68 -0.04
C ARG A 404 -17.58 6.29 -1.24
N TYR A 405 -17.76 5.73 -2.45
CA TYR A 405 -17.17 6.28 -3.68
C TYR A 405 -18.04 7.40 -4.25
N ARG A 406 -19.36 7.27 -4.15
CA ARG A 406 -20.30 8.32 -4.53
C ARG A 406 -20.04 9.62 -3.76
N ALA A 407 -19.84 9.56 -2.45
CA ALA A 407 -19.49 10.73 -1.62
C ALA A 407 -18.21 11.44 -2.12
N LEU A 408 -17.18 10.67 -2.49
CA LEU A 408 -15.92 11.22 -3.01
C LEU A 408 -16.10 11.93 -4.36
N VAL A 409 -16.92 11.35 -5.25
CA VAL A 409 -17.20 11.93 -6.57
C VAL A 409 -18.03 13.19 -6.43
N LEU A 410 -19.07 13.18 -5.60
CA LEU A 410 -19.89 14.37 -5.33
C LEU A 410 -19.04 15.54 -4.83
N GLY A 411 -18.09 15.30 -3.92
CA GLY A 411 -17.13 16.34 -3.49
C GLY A 411 -16.26 16.89 -4.64
N ARG A 412 -15.87 16.06 -5.61
CA ARG A 412 -15.12 16.49 -6.80
C ARG A 412 -16.00 17.28 -7.79
N ILE A 413 -17.25 16.86 -7.98
CA ILE A 413 -18.23 17.57 -8.82
C ILE A 413 -18.52 18.95 -8.22
N ALA A 414 -18.74 19.02 -6.91
CA ALA A 414 -18.93 20.28 -6.18
C ALA A 414 -17.74 21.22 -6.39
N LEU A 415 -16.50 20.71 -6.31
CA LEU A 415 -15.30 21.49 -6.60
C LEU A 415 -15.26 22.03 -8.03
N ALA A 416 -15.51 21.18 -9.03
CA ALA A 416 -15.53 21.60 -10.43
C ALA A 416 -16.64 22.64 -10.69
N GLN A 417 -17.85 22.45 -10.15
CA GLN A 417 -18.93 23.44 -10.24
C GLN A 417 -18.51 24.79 -9.63
N PHE A 418 -17.83 24.78 -8.48
CA PHE A 418 -17.36 25.99 -7.83
C PHE A 418 -16.30 26.71 -8.67
N GLU A 419 -15.33 25.98 -9.22
CA GLU A 419 -14.29 26.52 -10.11
C GLU A 419 -14.88 27.17 -11.38
N MET A 420 -16.06 26.72 -11.82
CA MET A 420 -16.82 27.32 -12.91
C MET A 420 -17.76 28.47 -12.50
N GLY A 421 -17.69 28.93 -11.25
CA GLY A 421 -18.55 30.00 -10.72
C GLY A 421 -19.99 29.58 -10.37
N LYS A 422 -20.33 28.29 -10.46
CA LYS A 422 -21.68 27.77 -10.15
C LYS A 422 -21.85 27.50 -8.65
N HIS A 423 -21.65 28.53 -7.80
CA HIS A 423 -21.50 28.37 -6.35
C HIS A 423 -22.71 27.72 -5.65
N GLY A 424 -23.95 28.12 -5.94
CA GLY A 424 -25.14 27.51 -5.31
C GLY A 424 -25.34 26.03 -5.67
N ALA A 425 -24.99 25.64 -6.91
CA ALA A 425 -25.01 24.25 -7.33
C ALA A 425 -23.88 23.45 -6.66
N ALA A 426 -22.71 24.06 -6.49
CA ALA A 426 -21.57 23.46 -5.77
C ALA A 426 -21.92 23.17 -4.31
N GLU A 427 -22.57 24.11 -3.62
CA GLU A 427 -23.04 23.91 -2.24
C GLU A 427 -24.06 22.78 -2.15
N THR A 428 -25.05 22.76 -3.05
CA THR A 428 -26.06 21.70 -3.10
C THR A 428 -25.41 20.32 -3.27
N THR A 429 -24.45 20.21 -4.21
CA THR A 429 -23.72 18.96 -4.44
C THR A 429 -22.85 18.57 -3.25
N LEU A 430 -22.30 19.54 -2.52
CA LEU A 430 -21.53 19.28 -1.31
C LEU A 430 -22.43 18.74 -0.17
N GLU A 431 -23.65 19.25 -0.04
CA GLU A 431 -24.63 18.70 0.91
C GLU A 431 -25.01 17.26 0.54
N MET A 432 -25.17 16.96 -0.75
CA MET A 432 -25.36 15.57 -1.20
C MET A 432 -24.17 14.70 -0.82
N ALA A 433 -22.94 15.21 -0.91
CA ALA A 433 -21.74 14.50 -0.47
C ALA A 433 -21.76 14.23 1.04
N LEU A 434 -22.12 15.22 1.87
CA LEU A 434 -22.26 15.06 3.32
C LEU A 434 -23.37 14.08 3.71
N ALA A 435 -24.51 14.11 3.02
CA ALA A 435 -25.59 13.15 3.23
C ALA A 435 -25.15 11.72 2.87
N ALA A 436 -24.36 11.56 1.81
CA ALA A 436 -23.76 10.27 1.45
C ALA A 436 -22.73 9.81 2.51
N VAL A 437 -21.94 10.73 3.08
CA VAL A 437 -20.99 10.41 4.16
C VAL A 437 -21.68 9.80 5.38
N GLU A 438 -22.86 10.31 5.76
CA GLU A 438 -23.62 9.80 6.91
C GLU A 438 -24.10 8.35 6.74
N GLN A 439 -24.17 7.88 5.49
CA GLN A 439 -24.54 6.49 5.17
C GLN A 439 -23.33 5.54 5.11
N ILE A 440 -22.11 6.02 5.33
CA ILE A 440 -20.91 5.18 5.30
C ILE A 440 -20.69 4.49 6.65
N GLU A 441 -20.84 3.17 6.68
CA GLU A 441 -20.67 2.36 7.90
C GLU A 441 -19.20 2.17 8.32
N LEU A 442 -18.28 2.09 7.35
CA LEU A 442 -16.86 1.79 7.61
C LEU A 442 -16.15 3.03 8.19
N PRO A 443 -15.65 3.00 9.44
CA PRO A 443 -15.17 4.21 10.13
C PRO A 443 -14.05 4.96 9.41
N TYR A 444 -13.04 4.24 8.91
CA TYR A 444 -11.95 4.86 8.16
C TYR A 444 -12.42 5.43 6.82
N ALA A 445 -13.30 4.72 6.10
CA ALA A 445 -13.84 5.20 4.82
C ALA A 445 -14.70 6.47 5.02
N ARG A 446 -15.44 6.54 6.13
CA ARG A 446 -16.19 7.72 6.53
C ARG A 446 -15.26 8.89 6.84
N SER A 447 -14.26 8.68 7.70
CA SER A 447 -13.22 9.68 8.02
C SER A 447 -12.51 10.19 6.78
N TYR A 448 -12.15 9.30 5.86
CA TYR A 448 -11.54 9.67 4.59
C TYR A 448 -12.49 10.51 3.72
N ALA A 449 -13.76 10.12 3.58
CA ALA A 449 -14.73 10.90 2.82
C ALA A 449 -14.97 12.29 3.43
N ILE A 450 -15.07 12.39 4.76
CA ILE A 450 -15.16 13.68 5.49
C ILE A 450 -13.94 14.55 5.17
N SER A 451 -12.71 13.99 5.22
CA SER A 451 -11.50 14.75 4.89
C SER A 451 -11.53 15.30 3.46
N ARG A 452 -12.02 14.53 2.48
CA ARG A 452 -12.13 14.97 1.09
C ARG A 452 -13.17 16.06 0.89
N VAL A 453 -14.29 15.99 1.61
CA VAL A 453 -15.31 17.06 1.64
C VAL A 453 -14.77 18.32 2.32
N ALA A 454 -14.04 18.19 3.43
CA ALA A 454 -13.36 19.31 4.08
C ALA A 454 -12.34 19.97 3.13
N HIS A 455 -11.54 19.20 2.39
CA HIS A 455 -10.62 19.73 1.38
C HIS A 455 -11.35 20.48 0.24
N ALA A 456 -12.53 20.02 -0.20
CA ALA A 456 -13.33 20.77 -1.16
C ALA A 456 -13.77 22.11 -0.57
N MET A 457 -14.18 22.16 0.70
CA MET A 457 -14.55 23.40 1.39
C MET A 457 -13.35 24.34 1.59
N ILE A 458 -12.16 23.81 1.90
CA ILE A 458 -10.90 24.60 1.93
C ILE A 458 -10.68 25.30 0.59
N ARG A 459 -10.90 24.57 -0.51
CA ARG A 459 -10.76 25.10 -1.86
C ARG A 459 -11.81 26.16 -2.20
N PHE A 460 -13.05 26.01 -1.73
CA PHE A 460 -14.07 27.05 -1.84
C PHE A 460 -13.60 28.33 -1.15
N GLY A 461 -13.11 28.22 0.09
CA GLY A 461 -12.60 29.37 0.84
C GLY A 461 -11.46 30.09 0.14
N ARG A 462 -10.51 29.33 -0.41
CA ARG A 462 -9.39 29.88 -1.19
C ARG A 462 -9.84 30.63 -2.44
N LEU A 463 -10.77 30.06 -3.21
CA LEU A 463 -11.27 30.66 -4.45
C LEU A 463 -12.16 31.89 -4.17
N ALA A 464 -12.95 31.88 -3.11
CA ALA A 464 -13.78 33.00 -2.70
C ALA A 464 -12.98 34.24 -2.25
N ASN A 465 -11.80 34.05 -1.65
CA ASN A 465 -10.94 35.16 -1.21
C ASN A 465 -10.17 35.85 -2.36
N GLY A 466 -10.14 35.27 -3.57
CA GLY A 466 -9.52 35.85 -4.75
C GLY A 466 -10.48 36.61 -5.68
N GLY A 467 -11.79 36.55 -5.41
CA GLY A 467 -12.84 37.15 -6.25
C GLY A 467 -13.44 38.42 -5.64
N SER A 468 -13.47 39.51 -6.39
CA SER A 468 -14.08 40.80 -6.01
C SER A 468 -15.59 40.87 -6.26
N ASP A 469 -16.28 39.76 -6.49
CA ASP A 469 -17.66 39.79 -6.97
C ASP A 469 -18.67 39.52 -5.85
N GLY A 470 -19.54 40.51 -5.64
CA GLY A 470 -20.65 40.52 -4.68
C GLY A 470 -21.82 39.58 -5.05
N GLY A 471 -21.52 38.33 -5.39
CA GLY A 471 -22.50 37.24 -5.46
C GLY A 471 -22.73 36.59 -4.10
N ALA A 472 -23.82 35.81 -3.98
CA ALA A 472 -24.24 35.08 -2.78
C ALA A 472 -23.32 33.92 -2.35
N ALA A 473 -22.02 34.00 -2.63
CA ALA A 473 -21.03 33.03 -2.17
C ALA A 473 -20.76 33.24 -0.66
N PRO A 474 -20.52 32.18 0.13
CA PRO A 474 -19.99 32.35 1.47
C PRO A 474 -18.66 33.08 1.39
N SER A 475 -18.43 34.03 2.29
CA SER A 475 -17.10 34.65 2.42
C SER A 475 -16.06 33.54 2.62
N GLY A 476 -14.83 33.73 2.12
CA GLY A 476 -13.82 32.68 2.25
C GLY A 476 -13.57 32.27 3.70
N LEU A 477 -13.77 33.20 4.65
CA LEU A 477 -13.76 32.96 6.08
C LEU A 477 -14.87 32.00 6.55
N ALA A 478 -16.10 32.18 6.07
CA ALA A 478 -17.21 31.29 6.40
C ALA A 478 -16.98 29.87 5.85
N ALA A 479 -16.40 29.76 4.66
CA ALA A 479 -15.99 28.48 4.10
C ALA A 479 -14.93 27.78 4.97
N PHE A 480 -13.90 28.49 5.45
CA PHE A 480 -12.92 27.89 6.35
C PHE A 480 -13.51 27.45 7.70
N ALA A 481 -14.37 28.27 8.31
CA ALA A 481 -15.05 27.89 9.56
C ALA A 481 -15.86 26.59 9.38
N ARG A 482 -16.57 26.47 8.25
CA ARG A 482 -17.30 25.26 7.89
C ARG A 482 -16.37 24.07 7.61
N ALA A 483 -15.19 24.31 7.00
CA ALA A 483 -14.18 23.26 6.82
C ALA A 483 -13.67 22.72 8.17
N VAL A 484 -13.47 23.59 9.17
CA VAL A 484 -13.07 23.17 10.53
C VAL A 484 -14.15 22.31 11.18
N GLU A 485 -15.43 22.70 11.06
CA GLU A 485 -16.56 21.92 11.58
C GLU A 485 -16.61 20.52 10.95
N ILE A 486 -16.49 20.45 9.62
CA ILE A 486 -16.45 19.18 8.89
C ILE A 486 -15.23 18.35 9.33
N ALA A 487 -14.05 18.95 9.43
CA ALA A 487 -12.83 18.27 9.87
C ALA A 487 -12.93 17.75 11.32
N GLY A 488 -13.68 18.43 12.19
CA GLY A 488 -13.94 17.98 13.56
C GLY A 488 -14.69 16.64 13.65
N ARG A 489 -15.40 16.24 12.59
CA ARG A 489 -16.13 14.96 12.51
C ARG A 489 -15.26 13.78 12.04
N ILE A 490 -13.98 14.02 11.74
CA ILE A 490 -13.04 12.96 11.32
C ILE A 490 -12.61 12.16 12.57
N ASP A 491 -12.89 10.86 12.59
CA ASP A 491 -12.49 9.98 13.70
C ASP A 491 -11.01 9.57 13.64
N ASP A 492 -10.45 9.42 12.43
CA ASP A 492 -9.03 9.09 12.26
C ASP A 492 -8.13 10.28 12.63
N ASN A 493 -7.37 10.13 13.72
CA ASN A 493 -6.54 11.22 14.27
C ASN A 493 -5.53 11.79 13.27
N ARG A 494 -4.97 10.95 12.37
CA ARG A 494 -3.99 11.43 11.38
C ARG A 494 -4.66 12.28 10.32
N LEU A 495 -5.77 11.80 9.75
CA LEU A 495 -6.55 12.55 8.77
C LEU A 495 -7.08 13.84 9.38
N ARG A 496 -7.57 13.81 10.63
CA ARG A 496 -8.05 14.98 11.35
C ARG A 496 -6.95 16.02 11.53
N ALA A 497 -5.80 15.62 12.08
CA ALA A 497 -4.67 16.52 12.31
C ALA A 497 -4.16 17.14 10.99
N HIS A 498 -3.95 16.34 9.95
CA HIS A 498 -3.48 16.84 8.65
C HIS A 498 -4.47 17.82 8.01
N THR A 499 -5.77 17.49 8.03
CA THR A 499 -6.82 18.37 7.50
C THR A 499 -6.85 19.71 8.25
N LEU A 500 -6.76 19.70 9.58
CA LEU A 500 -6.76 20.92 10.40
C LEU A 500 -5.50 21.78 10.16
N TRP A 501 -4.31 21.18 10.06
CA TRP A 501 -3.08 21.92 9.68
C TRP A 501 -3.19 22.55 8.29
N THR A 502 -3.89 21.89 7.37
CA THR A 502 -4.15 22.42 6.02
C THR A 502 -5.11 23.61 6.09
N ILE A 503 -6.22 23.50 6.84
CA ILE A 503 -7.19 24.58 7.02
C ILE A 503 -6.53 25.80 7.66
N ALA A 504 -5.77 25.61 8.74
CA ALA A 504 -5.09 26.68 9.43
C ALA A 504 -4.15 27.48 8.51
N ALA A 505 -3.39 26.80 7.66
CA ALA A 505 -2.51 27.47 6.71
C ALA A 505 -3.29 28.31 5.68
N GLU A 506 -4.39 27.78 5.17
CA GLU A 506 -5.25 28.51 4.22
C GLU A 506 -5.97 29.69 4.89
N GLN A 507 -6.36 29.57 6.16
CA GLN A 507 -6.83 30.71 6.98
C GLN A 507 -5.76 31.80 7.10
N ARG A 508 -4.50 31.44 7.40
CA ARG A 508 -3.39 32.42 7.45
C ARG A 508 -3.22 33.15 6.13
N ARG A 509 -3.22 32.42 5.00
CA ARG A 509 -3.11 32.99 3.65
C ARG A 509 -4.24 33.95 3.32
N ALA A 510 -5.43 33.67 3.84
CA ALA A 510 -6.61 34.50 3.70
C ALA A 510 -6.67 35.71 4.65
N GLY A 511 -5.67 35.91 5.51
CA GLY A 511 -5.64 36.99 6.50
C GLY A 511 -6.43 36.71 7.79
N ASP A 512 -6.94 35.49 7.98
CA ASP A 512 -7.62 35.05 9.21
C ASP A 512 -6.62 34.55 10.25
N ALA A 513 -5.82 35.46 10.80
CA ALA A 513 -4.78 35.12 11.76
C ALA A 513 -5.36 34.48 13.04
N ILE A 514 -6.51 34.97 13.52
CA ILE A 514 -7.14 34.49 14.75
C ILE A 514 -7.74 33.09 14.53
N GLY A 515 -8.48 32.90 13.44
CA GLY A 515 -9.04 31.59 13.10
C GLY A 515 -7.95 30.56 12.85
N ALA A 516 -6.85 30.94 12.17
CA ALA A 516 -5.70 30.06 11.99
C ALA A 516 -5.11 29.58 13.32
N VAL A 517 -4.75 30.48 14.25
CA VAL A 517 -4.18 30.10 15.55
C VAL A 517 -5.14 29.19 16.35
N THR A 518 -6.44 29.46 16.25
CA THR A 518 -7.47 28.62 16.88
C THR A 518 -7.46 27.22 16.28
N THR A 519 -7.45 27.11 14.96
CA THR A 519 -7.39 25.82 14.25
C THR A 519 -6.08 25.08 14.49
N GLU A 520 -4.93 25.77 14.55
CA GLU A 520 -3.63 25.17 14.88
C GLU A 520 -3.63 24.54 16.28
N THR A 521 -4.29 25.18 17.24
CA THR A 521 -4.43 24.64 18.60
C THR A 521 -5.19 23.30 18.59
N VAL A 522 -6.28 23.21 17.81
CA VAL A 522 -7.04 21.97 17.64
C VAL A 522 -6.22 20.93 16.87
N ALA A 523 -5.43 21.36 15.87
CA ALA A 523 -4.55 20.49 15.10
C ALA A 523 -3.43 19.88 15.95
N ASP A 524 -2.83 20.64 16.87
CA ASP A 524 -1.82 20.15 17.82
C ASP A 524 -2.40 19.07 18.75
N VAL A 525 -3.62 19.28 19.28
CA VAL A 525 -4.32 18.26 20.09
C VAL A 525 -4.52 16.98 19.29
N ALA A 526 -5.07 17.08 18.08
CA ALA A 526 -5.27 15.93 17.20
C ALA A 526 -3.95 15.23 16.84
N THR A 527 -2.85 15.99 16.70
CA THR A 527 -1.52 15.45 16.41
C THR A 527 -0.97 14.61 17.56
N VAL A 528 -1.17 15.04 18.81
CA VAL A 528 -0.73 14.31 20.01
C VAL A 528 -1.48 12.98 20.15
N GLU A 529 -2.74 12.92 19.73
CA GLU A 529 -3.56 11.69 19.75
C GLU A 529 -3.12 10.64 18.72
N ILE A 530 -2.20 10.96 17.80
CA ILE A 530 -1.62 10.00 16.86
C ILE A 530 -0.61 9.11 17.61
N THR A 531 -1.05 7.88 17.96
CA THR A 531 -0.24 6.91 18.73
C THR A 531 1.11 6.61 18.07
N SER A 532 1.12 6.39 16.76
CA SER A 532 2.34 6.06 16.00
C SER A 532 3.23 7.30 15.82
N LYS A 533 4.43 7.27 16.44
CA LYS A 533 5.48 8.30 16.22
C LYS A 533 5.84 8.42 14.74
N LEU A 534 5.94 7.29 14.02
CA LEU A 534 6.19 7.30 12.58
C LEU A 534 5.08 8.05 11.83
N SER A 535 3.80 7.80 12.15
CA SER A 535 2.68 8.49 11.50
C SER A 535 2.70 10.00 11.75
N ARG A 536 3.12 10.44 12.94
CA ARG A 536 3.33 11.87 13.24
C ARG A 536 4.43 12.48 12.37
N VAL A 537 5.57 11.80 12.21
CA VAL A 537 6.66 12.26 11.32
C VAL A 537 6.15 12.40 9.88
N TRP A 538 5.44 11.40 9.37
CA TRP A 538 4.87 11.44 8.02
C TRP A 538 3.92 12.61 7.82
N MET A 539 3.02 12.85 8.77
CA MET A 539 2.11 14.00 8.73
C MET A 539 2.88 15.32 8.72
N PHE A 540 3.88 15.50 9.59
CA PHE A 540 4.69 16.73 9.62
C PHE A 540 5.47 16.94 8.33
N CYS A 541 5.97 15.87 7.73
CA CYS A 541 6.65 15.94 6.44
C CYS A 541 5.69 16.36 5.31
N GLU A 542 4.45 15.85 5.30
CA GLU A 542 3.42 16.24 4.34
C GLU A 542 3.04 17.72 4.49
N VAL A 543 2.77 18.16 5.73
CA VAL A 543 2.51 19.58 6.04
C VAL A 543 3.68 20.48 5.64
N ALA A 544 4.93 20.06 5.91
CA ALA A 544 6.12 20.81 5.55
C ALA A 544 6.22 21.05 4.03
N ILE A 545 5.99 20.00 3.24
CA ILE A 545 6.01 20.07 1.78
C ILE A 545 4.88 20.97 1.27
N GLU A 546 3.67 20.83 1.81
CA GLU A 546 2.52 21.66 1.42
C GLU A 546 2.76 23.14 1.68
N TYR A 547 3.42 23.49 2.80
CA TYR A 547 3.75 24.87 3.13
C TYR A 547 4.82 25.42 2.19
N ALA A 548 5.87 24.64 1.90
CA ALA A 548 6.91 25.06 0.97
C ALA A 548 6.40 25.23 -0.46
N ALA A 549 5.52 24.33 -0.94
CA ALA A 549 4.89 24.44 -2.26
C ALA A 549 4.01 25.69 -2.39
N ALA A 550 3.49 26.22 -1.27
CA ALA A 550 2.75 27.47 -1.23
C ALA A 550 3.63 28.72 -1.00
N GLY A 551 4.96 28.58 -1.01
CA GLY A 551 5.91 29.68 -0.80
C GLY A 551 6.18 30.06 0.67
N GLU A 552 5.64 29.31 1.64
CA GLU A 552 5.84 29.54 3.08
C GLU A 552 7.04 28.76 3.63
N ALA A 553 8.25 29.13 3.19
CA ALA A 553 9.47 28.39 3.55
C ALA A 553 9.67 28.21 5.07
N GLU A 554 9.52 29.28 5.86
CA GLU A 554 9.72 29.22 7.33
C GLU A 554 8.71 28.31 8.04
N ALA A 555 7.44 28.33 7.60
CA ALA A 555 6.42 27.45 8.15
C ALA A 555 6.74 25.99 7.79
N GLY A 556 7.17 25.74 6.55
CA GLY A 556 7.61 24.42 6.08
C GLY A 556 8.77 23.86 6.91
N TRP A 557 9.83 24.67 7.13
CA TRP A 557 10.95 24.29 7.98
C TRP A 557 10.56 24.09 9.44
N THR A 558 9.57 24.83 9.93
CA THR A 558 9.04 24.64 11.30
C THR A 558 8.31 23.31 11.45
N ALA A 559 7.44 22.94 10.51
CA ALA A 559 6.80 21.63 10.48
C ALA A 559 7.84 20.50 10.35
N PHE A 560 8.86 20.68 9.50
CA PHE A 560 9.96 19.74 9.37
C PHE A 560 10.71 19.52 10.70
N ARG A 561 11.04 20.60 11.43
CA ARG A 561 11.69 20.52 12.75
C ARG A 561 10.84 19.76 13.78
N LYS A 562 9.51 19.94 13.77
CA LYS A 562 8.59 19.13 14.59
C LYS A 562 8.72 17.63 14.24
N GLY A 563 8.75 17.28 12.96
CA GLY A 563 8.97 15.91 12.49
C GLY A 563 10.34 15.32 12.89
N LEU A 564 11.41 16.12 12.79
CA LEU A 564 12.76 15.72 13.19
C LEU A 564 12.84 15.44 14.70
N HIS A 565 12.20 16.28 15.52
CA HIS A 565 12.11 16.07 16.97
C HIS A 565 11.34 14.80 17.35
N VAL A 566 10.26 14.47 16.63
CA VAL A 566 9.58 13.18 16.86
C VAL A 566 10.50 12.01 16.49
N THR A 567 11.29 12.15 15.42
CA THR A 567 12.19 11.10 14.92
C THR A 567 13.34 10.80 15.87
N SER A 568 13.89 11.80 16.57
CA SER A 568 14.95 11.59 17.57
C SER A 568 14.51 10.69 18.72
N ASN A 569 13.20 10.53 18.92
CA ASN A 569 12.59 9.72 19.96
C ASN A 569 12.02 8.39 19.42
N ILE A 570 12.38 7.94 18.22
CA ILE A 570 11.96 6.63 17.69
C ILE A 570 13.02 5.57 18.01
N ASP A 571 12.70 4.68 18.95
CA ASP A 571 13.66 3.68 19.44
C ASP A 571 13.81 2.47 18.51
N ASN A 572 12.75 2.10 17.79
CA ASN A 572 12.78 0.94 16.91
C ASN A 572 13.47 1.28 15.58
N SER A 573 14.48 0.48 15.21
CA SER A 573 15.33 0.73 14.04
C SER A 573 14.55 0.80 12.73
N TRP A 574 13.48 0.01 12.60
CA TRP A 574 12.65 -0.03 11.40
C TRP A 574 11.88 1.27 11.18
N GLY A 575 11.18 1.76 12.20
CA GLY A 575 10.49 3.05 12.15
C GLY A 575 11.47 4.21 12.02
N ARG A 576 12.63 4.14 12.69
CA ARG A 576 13.67 5.17 12.62
C ARG A 576 14.24 5.29 11.20
N ALA A 577 14.56 4.19 10.54
CA ALA A 577 15.05 4.18 9.17
C ALA A 577 14.07 4.86 8.20
N ARG A 578 12.79 4.47 8.28
CA ARG A 578 11.73 5.00 7.41
C ARG A 578 11.43 6.49 7.69
N ALA A 579 11.42 6.89 8.95
CA ALA A 579 11.24 8.28 9.35
C ALA A 579 12.38 9.17 8.82
N LEU A 580 13.63 8.71 8.94
CA LEU A 580 14.81 9.42 8.44
C LEU A 580 14.83 9.52 6.90
N ALA A 581 14.48 8.44 6.19
CA ALA A 581 14.35 8.45 4.74
C ALA A 581 13.28 9.46 4.28
N LYS A 582 12.11 9.49 4.95
CA LYS A 582 11.04 10.45 4.66
C LYS A 582 11.47 11.89 4.92
N LEU A 583 12.11 12.17 6.05
CA LEU A 583 12.65 13.50 6.36
C LEU A 583 13.71 13.94 5.36
N ALA A 584 14.61 13.05 4.94
CA ALA A 584 15.60 13.35 3.92
C ALA A 584 14.94 13.73 2.59
N SER A 585 13.92 12.99 2.16
CA SER A 585 13.11 13.34 0.99
C SER A 585 12.44 14.70 1.15
N THR A 586 11.92 15.01 2.34
CA THR A 586 11.32 16.31 2.63
C THR A 586 12.34 17.46 2.52
N ILE A 587 13.59 17.29 2.99
CA ILE A 587 14.63 18.33 2.81
C ILE A 587 14.82 18.68 1.33
N ILE A 588 14.82 17.69 0.44
CA ILE A 588 15.01 17.90 -1.00
C ILE A 588 13.87 18.78 -1.54
N GLU A 589 12.63 18.47 -1.16
CA GLU A 589 11.44 19.22 -1.59
C GLU A 589 11.36 20.62 -0.95
N LEU A 590 11.88 20.81 0.27
CA LEU A 590 11.93 22.13 0.93
C LEU A 590 12.98 23.07 0.30
N VAL A 591 14.09 22.52 -0.19
CA VAL A 591 15.17 23.30 -0.82
C VAL A 591 14.81 23.69 -2.25
N ASP A 592 14.11 22.82 -2.98
CA ASP A 592 13.62 23.09 -4.33
C ASP A 592 12.11 22.78 -4.44
N PRO A 593 11.24 23.67 -3.94
CA PRO A 593 9.79 23.46 -3.95
C PRO A 593 9.21 23.41 -5.36
N THR A 594 9.88 24.00 -6.35
CA THR A 594 9.38 24.13 -7.73
C THR A 594 9.28 22.79 -8.46
N LYS A 595 10.15 21.82 -8.12
CA LYS A 595 10.09 20.45 -8.65
C LYS A 595 8.94 19.60 -8.09
N SER A 596 8.39 19.98 -6.94
CA SER A 596 7.28 19.24 -6.33
C SER A 596 5.93 19.55 -6.99
N ALA A 597 5.76 20.78 -7.46
CA ALA A 597 4.51 21.26 -8.07
C ALA A 597 4.20 20.58 -9.41
N SER A 598 5.22 20.15 -10.17
CA SER A 598 5.04 19.40 -11.42
C SER A 598 4.76 17.91 -11.24
N SER A 599 4.87 17.37 -10.00
CA SER A 599 4.84 15.92 -9.74
C SER A 599 3.56 15.40 -9.08
N ARG A 600 2.57 16.26 -8.82
CA ARG A 600 1.29 15.86 -8.20
C ARG A 600 0.13 15.97 -9.21
N PRO A 601 -0.59 14.86 -9.51
CA PRO A 601 -1.78 14.89 -10.36
C PRO A 601 -3.00 15.56 -9.70
#